data_AF-A0ABC8LGU0-F1
#
_entry.id   AF-A0ABC8LGU0-F1
#
_cell.length_a   1.000
_cell.length_b   1.000
_cell.length_c   1.000
_cell.angle_alpha   90.00
_cell.angle_beta   90.00
_cell.angle_gamma   90.00
#
_symmetry.space_group_name_H-M   'P 1'
#
loop_
_entity.id
_entity.type
_entity.pdbx_description
1 polymer ?
#
loop_
_entity_poly.entity_id
_entity_poly.type
_entity_poly.pdbx_seq_one_letter_code
_entity_poly.pdbx_strand_id
1 'polypeptide(L)'
;MEVKPWNDETDMKKFEACVRAVEMQGLLWGASKLVPVGYGIKNLTIMLTIVDDLMSPDNLIEDYLTCDPNNEYIQSVYIVAFNKI
;
A
#
# COMPACT_ATOMS: atom_id res chain seq x y z
N MET A 1 3.42 -5.94 -1.95
CA MET A 1 3.79 -4.61 -1.44
C MET A 1 3.59 -4.59 0.07
N GLU A 2 4.43 -3.84 0.79
CA GLU A 2 4.28 -3.56 2.23
C GLU A 2 4.06 -2.06 2.42
N VAL A 3 3.02 -1.69 3.17
CA VAL A 3 2.66 -0.31 3.50
C VAL A 3 2.76 -0.15 5.01
N LYS A 4 3.58 0.81 5.46
CA LYS A 4 3.87 1.04 6.87
C LYS A 4 3.05 2.21 7.43
N PRO A 5 2.36 2.04 8.57
CA PRO A 5 1.73 3.15 9.26
C PRO A 5 2.76 3.98 10.05
N TRP A 6 2.35 5.15 10.53
CA TRP A 6 3.19 5.98 11.41
C TRP A 6 3.37 5.40 12.81
N ASN A 7 2.32 4.80 13.39
CA ASN A 7 2.33 4.31 14.77
C ASN A 7 1.33 3.16 14.99
N ASP A 8 1.29 2.64 16.22
CA ASP A 8 0.43 1.53 16.67
C ASP A 8 -1.04 1.93 16.92
N GLU A 9 -1.34 3.23 16.96
CA GLU A 9 -2.69 3.76 17.14
C GLU A 9 -3.46 3.91 15.81
N THR A 10 -2.79 3.67 14.67
CA THR A 10 -3.39 3.80 13.34
C THR A 10 -4.56 2.82 13.15
N ASP A 11 -5.74 3.33 12.75
CA ASP A 11 -6.90 2.50 12.43
C ASP A 11 -6.62 1.68 11.16
N MET A 12 -6.22 0.43 11.34
CA MET A 12 -5.79 -0.44 10.25
C MET A 12 -6.90 -0.74 9.23
N LYS A 13 -8.18 -0.59 9.58
CA LYS A 13 -9.28 -0.76 8.61
C LYS A 13 -9.38 0.45 7.69
N LYS A 14 -9.30 1.66 8.25
CA LYS A 14 -9.25 2.90 7.46
C LYS A 14 -7.97 2.98 6.64
N PHE A 15 -6.86 2.54 7.20
CA PHE A 15 -5.57 2.46 6.54
C PHE A 15 -5.63 1.59 5.27
N GLU A 16 -6.16 0.37 5.38
CA GLU A 16 -6.33 -0.49 4.22
C GLU A 16 -7.34 0.08 3.22
N ALA A 17 -8.45 0.66 3.70
CA ALA A 17 -9.43 1.31 2.83
C ALA A 17 -8.81 2.47 2.03
N CYS A 18 -7.93 3.26 2.65
CA CYS A 18 -7.18 4.34 2.01
C CYS A 18 -6.26 3.81 0.88
N VAL A 19 -5.49 2.75 1.14
CA VAL A 19 -4.66 2.12 0.10
C VAL A 19 -5.52 1.60 -1.05
N ARG A 20 -6.64 0.95 -0.76
CA ARG A 20 -7.55 0.39 -1.77
C ARG A 20 -8.36 1.44 -2.52
N ALA A 21 -8.50 2.64 -2.00
CA ALA A 21 -9.23 3.73 -2.64
C ALA A 21 -8.47 4.31 -3.84
N VAL A 22 -7.18 4.01 -4.00
CA VAL A 22 -6.45 4.35 -5.21
C VAL A 22 -6.95 3.48 -6.35
N GLU A 23 -7.62 4.13 -7.30
CA GLU A 23 -8.10 3.54 -8.54
C GLU A 23 -7.36 4.14 -9.73
N MET A 24 -6.73 3.29 -10.53
CA MET A 24 -6.06 3.69 -11.77
C MET A 24 -6.18 2.59 -12.82
N GLN A 25 -6.13 2.97 -14.09
CA GLN A 25 -6.25 2.00 -15.18
C GLN A 25 -5.07 1.02 -15.14
N GLY A 26 -5.37 -0.27 -15.16
CA GLY A 26 -4.37 -1.33 -15.11
C GLY A 26 -3.97 -1.77 -13.70
N LEU A 27 -4.48 -1.13 -12.64
CA LEU A 27 -4.26 -1.56 -11.26
C LEU A 27 -5.38 -2.49 -10.77
N LEU A 28 -5.00 -3.62 -10.19
CA LEU A 28 -5.91 -4.54 -9.51
C LEU A 28 -5.38 -4.86 -8.12
N TRP A 29 -6.17 -4.53 -7.09
CA TRP A 29 -5.84 -4.88 -5.71
C TRP A 29 -6.20 -6.34 -5.41
N GLY A 30 -5.25 -7.08 -4.84
CA GLY A 30 -5.41 -8.47 -4.43
C GLY A 30 -5.70 -8.64 -2.94
N ALA A 31 -5.39 -9.84 -2.43
CA ALA A 31 -5.51 -10.13 -1.01
C ALA A 31 -4.47 -9.37 -0.18
N SER A 32 -4.84 -9.10 1.07
CA SER A 32 -4.07 -8.35 2.04
C SER A 32 -4.00 -9.09 3.37
N LYS A 33 -3.00 -8.76 4.19
CA LYS A 33 -2.88 -9.19 5.58
C LYS A 33 -2.15 -8.15 6.41
N LEU A 34 -2.46 -8.10 7.71
CA LEU A 34 -1.72 -7.31 8.68
C LEU A 34 -0.61 -8.16 9.29
N VAL A 35 0.63 -7.67 9.24
CA VAL A 35 1.82 -8.35 9.75
C VAL A 35 2.36 -7.57 10.95
N PRO A 36 2.33 -8.14 12.17
CA PRO A 36 2.93 -7.50 13.34
C PRO A 36 4.44 -7.36 13.18
N VAL A 37 4.99 -6.19 13.52
CA VAL A 37 6.44 -5.92 13.47
C VAL A 37 7.06 -5.60 14.84
N GLY A 38 6.23 -5.46 15.87
CA GLY A 38 6.64 -5.19 17.25
C GLY A 38 5.96 -3.95 17.82
N TYR A 39 5.97 -3.81 19.15
CA TYR A 39 5.48 -2.61 19.85
C TYR A 39 4.06 -2.17 19.43
N GLY A 40 3.15 -3.13 19.18
CA GLY A 40 1.78 -2.85 18.73
C GLY A 40 1.63 -2.51 17.23
N ILE A 41 2.71 -2.20 16.52
CA ILE A 41 2.69 -1.80 15.12
C ILE A 41 2.43 -3.01 14.20
N LYS A 42 1.58 -2.80 13.20
CA LYS A 42 1.26 -3.77 12.15
C LYS A 42 1.42 -3.13 10.78
N ASN A 43 2.18 -3.76 9.90
CA ASN A 43 2.28 -3.35 8.50
C ASN A 43 1.19 -4.01 7.68
N LEU A 44 0.70 -3.32 6.64
CA LEU A 44 -0.19 -3.92 5.65
C LEU A 44 0.65 -4.57 4.55
N THR A 45 0.59 -5.89 4.42
CA THR A 45 1.08 -6.58 3.22
C THR A 45 -0.10 -6.75 2.27
N ILE A 46 0.00 -6.20 1.07
CA ILE A 46 -1.06 -6.28 0.05
C ILE A 46 -0.48 -6.71 -1.30
N MET A 47 -1.19 -7.62 -1.97
CA MET A 47 -0.91 -8.00 -3.35
C MET A 47 -1.58 -7.03 -4.31
N LEU A 48 -0.94 -6.79 -5.44
CA LEU A 48 -1.49 -6.02 -6.54
C LEU A 48 -1.00 -6.61 -7.86
N THR A 49 -1.83 -6.50 -8.89
CA THR A 49 -1.47 -6.81 -10.27
C THR A 49 -1.55 -5.54 -11.08
N ILE A 50 -0.56 -5.34 -11.95
CA ILE A 50 -0.49 -4.16 -12.83
C ILE A 50 -0.52 -4.60 -14.28
N VAL A 51 -0.91 -3.67 -15.15
CA VAL A 51 -0.63 -3.74 -16.58
C VAL A 51 0.57 -2.85 -16.86
N ASP A 52 1.73 -3.46 -17.18
CA ASP A 52 3.03 -2.78 -17.36
C ASP A 52 2.96 -1.59 -18.33
N ASP A 53 2.14 -1.68 -19.39
CA ASP A 53 1.99 -0.62 -20.41
C ASP A 53 1.15 0.59 -19.94
N LEU A 54 0.43 0.46 -18.82
CA LEU A 54 -0.56 1.45 -18.35
C LEU A 54 -0.15 2.16 -17.06
N MET A 55 0.68 1.51 -16.22
CA MET A 55 1.10 2.10 -14.96
C MET A 55 2.46 1.59 -14.49
N SER A 56 3.14 2.42 -13.70
CA SER A 56 4.34 2.03 -12.96
C SER A 56 4.04 1.89 -11.46
N PRO A 57 4.56 0.86 -10.77
CA PRO A 57 4.51 0.77 -9.31
C PRO A 57 5.10 2.01 -8.61
N ASP A 58 6.12 2.62 -9.20
CA ASP A 58 6.78 3.79 -8.61
C ASP A 58 5.82 4.99 -8.59
N ASN A 59 5.09 5.24 -9.68
CA ASN A 59 4.08 6.30 -9.73
C ASN A 59 2.96 6.04 -8.72
N LEU A 60 2.50 4.79 -8.58
CA LEU A 60 1.51 4.43 -7.55
C LEU A 60 2.02 4.77 -6.14
N ILE A 61 3.29 4.51 -5.86
CA ILE A 61 3.87 4.81 -4.55
C ILE A 61 4.00 6.32 -4.35
N GLU A 62 4.70 7.01 -5.24
CA GLU A 62 5.07 8.41 -5.08
C GLU A 62 3.88 9.37 -5.23
N ASP A 63 3.06 9.18 -6.27
CA ASP A 63 2.02 10.13 -6.65
C ASP A 63 0.67 9.87 -5.96
N TYR A 64 0.48 8.70 -5.31
CA TYR A 64 -0.79 8.33 -4.70
C TYR A 64 -0.68 7.82 -3.26
N LEU A 65 0.26 6.92 -2.95
CA LEU A 65 0.31 6.32 -1.61
C LEU A 65 1.09 7.18 -0.60
N THR A 66 2.15 7.85 -1.03
CA THR A 66 2.99 8.70 -0.15
C THR A 66 2.78 10.19 -0.33
N CYS A 67 1.74 10.60 -1.07
CA CYS A 67 1.34 12.00 -1.24
C CYS A 67 0.14 12.36 -0.34
N ASP A 68 -0.16 13.66 -0.23
CA ASP A 68 -1.38 14.13 0.45
C ASP A 68 -2.64 13.66 -0.30
N PRO A 69 -3.69 13.18 0.39
CA PRO A 69 -3.86 13.12 1.85
C PRO A 69 -3.42 11.79 2.50
N ASN A 70 -2.90 10.85 1.71
CA ASN A 70 -2.65 9.49 2.17
C ASN A 70 -1.41 9.37 3.07
N ASN A 71 -0.44 10.26 2.90
CA ASN A 71 0.76 10.38 3.74
C ASN A 71 0.45 10.68 5.22
N GLU A 72 -0.75 11.17 5.56
CA GLU A 72 -1.18 11.35 6.96
C GLU A 72 -1.26 10.01 7.69
N TYR A 73 -1.57 8.95 6.95
CA TYR A 73 -1.69 7.59 7.47
C TYR A 73 -0.47 6.74 7.12
N ILE A 74 0.07 6.90 5.91
CA ILE A 74 1.13 6.08 5.31
C ILE A 74 2.49 6.74 5.53
N GLN A 75 3.35 6.08 6.30
CA GLN A 75 4.73 6.52 6.51
C GLN A 75 5.62 6.21 5.29
N SER A 76 5.52 4.99 4.78
CA SER A 76 6.36 4.51 3.69
C SER A 76 5.78 3.25 3.05
N VAL A 77 6.21 2.98 1.81
CA VAL A 77 5.78 1.83 1.02
C VAL A 77 7.00 1.13 0.42
N TYR A 78 7.01 -0.20 0.45
CA TYR A 78 8.09 -1.03 -0.09
C TYR A 78 7.56 -2.14 -1.01
N ILE A 79 8.27 -2.38 -2.11
CA ILE A 79 8.05 -3.55 -2.95
C ILE A 79 8.78 -4.74 -2.30
N VAL A 80 8.00 -5.68 -1.75
CA VAL A 80 8.54 -6.89 -1.09
C VAL A 80 8.98 -7.93 -2.12
N ALA A 81 8.20 -8.09 -3.18
CA ALA A 81 8.44 -9.03 -4.27
C ALA A 81 7.71 -8.56 -5.52
N PHE A 82 8.28 -8.86 -6.69
CA PHE A 82 7.71 -8.57 -8.00
C PHE A 82 7.88 -9.81 -8.88
N ASN A 83 6.78 -10.30 -9.45
CA ASN A 83 6.77 -11.45 -10.35
C ASN A 83 6.04 -11.06 -11.63
N LYS A 84 6.55 -11.52 -12.78
CA LYS A 84 5.84 -11.43 -14.05
C LYS A 84 4.89 -12.61 -14.19
N ILE A 85 3.70 -12.33 -14.72
CA ILE A 85 2.64 -13.32 -15.00
C ILE A 85 2.25 -13.30 -16.47
#